data_AF-A0A6C0B840-F1
#
_entry.id   AF-A0A6C0B840-F1
#
_cell.length_a   1.000
_cell.length_b   1.000
_cell.length_c   1.000
_cell.angle_alpha   90.00
_cell.angle_beta   90.00
_cell.angle_gamma   90.00
#
_symmetry.space_group_name_H-M   'P 1'
#
loop_
_entity.id
_entity.type
_entity.pdbx_description
1 polymer ?
#
loop_
_entity_poly.entity_id
_entity_poly.type
_entity_poly.pdbx_seq_one_letter_code
_entity_poly.pdbx_strand_id
1 'polypeptide(L)'
;MVTDMSFLFKNKADFDADIGLWDTRNVTNMQSMFEGCSSFDQDLSKWKVNNVTNMESMFKNCIVFNNGLTDNVTMAWKVDNVTNMNSMFCNCKRFNLPLSTWDVSRVTDMAKMFFLCKNFNQNISTWDVSQVTKCI
;
A
#
# COMPACT_ATOMS: atom_id res chain seq x y z
N MET A 1 -7.72 -19.67 -8.39
CA MET A 1 -7.95 -18.24 -8.11
C MET A 1 -6.87 -17.79 -7.14
N VAL A 2 -6.14 -16.71 -7.42
CA VAL A 2 -5.05 -16.25 -6.55
C VAL A 2 -5.66 -15.44 -5.40
N THR A 3 -5.43 -15.89 -4.17
CA THR A 3 -5.90 -15.24 -2.93
C THR A 3 -4.75 -14.66 -2.11
N ASP A 4 -3.52 -15.12 -2.33
CA ASP A 4 -2.35 -14.68 -1.59
C ASP A 4 -1.26 -14.23 -2.59
N MET A 5 -0.81 -12.99 -2.44
CA MET A 5 0.31 -12.41 -3.17
C MET A 5 1.45 -11.97 -2.23
N SER A 6 1.41 -12.42 -0.97
CA SER A 6 2.41 -12.06 0.02
C SER A 6 3.82 -12.47 -0.43
N PHE A 7 4.78 -11.61 -0.14
CA PHE A 7 6.22 -11.81 -0.36
C PHE A 7 6.66 -12.06 -1.83
N LEU A 8 5.78 -11.96 -2.82
CA LEU A 8 6.05 -12.39 -4.21
C LEU A 8 7.31 -11.77 -4.83
N PHE A 9 7.59 -10.50 -4.51
CA PHE A 9 8.76 -9.77 -4.99
C PHE A 9 9.68 -9.29 -3.87
N LYS A 10 9.50 -9.76 -2.64
CA LYS A 10 10.32 -9.32 -1.50
C LYS A 10 11.82 -9.42 -1.79
N ASN A 11 12.54 -8.34 -1.45
CA ASN A 11 13.97 -8.12 -1.60
C ASN A 11 14.50 -8.18 -3.04
N LYS A 12 13.63 -8.05 -4.06
CA LYS A 12 14.06 -7.88 -5.44
C LYS A 12 14.29 -6.39 -5.72
N ALA A 13 15.45 -5.88 -5.31
CA ALA A 13 15.78 -4.45 -5.35
C ALA A 13 15.45 -3.78 -6.70
N ASP A 14 15.73 -4.47 -7.81
CA ASP A 14 15.57 -3.98 -9.18
C ASP A 14 14.22 -4.34 -9.83
N PHE A 15 13.27 -4.89 -9.08
CA PHE A 15 11.97 -5.25 -9.64
C PHE A 15 11.14 -4.00 -9.97
N ASP A 16 10.80 -3.84 -11.25
CA ASP A 16 9.95 -2.76 -11.78
C ASP A 16 9.22 -3.19 -13.06
N ALA A 17 8.88 -4.48 -13.18
CA ALA A 17 8.18 -4.99 -14.36
C ALA A 17 6.70 -4.58 -14.35
N ASP A 18 6.12 -4.28 -15.52
CA ASP A 18 4.70 -3.94 -15.65
C ASP A 18 3.80 -5.11 -15.20
N ILE A 19 3.01 -4.83 -14.16
CA ILE A 19 2.03 -5.73 -13.55
C ILE A 19 0.67 -5.03 -13.38
N GLY A 20 0.48 -3.87 -14.01
CA GLY A 20 -0.73 -3.06 -13.84
C GLY A 20 -2.01 -3.76 -14.28
N LEU A 21 -1.91 -4.77 -15.15
CA LEU A 21 -3.05 -5.53 -15.68
C LEU A 21 -3.36 -6.85 -14.96
N TRP A 22 -2.69 -7.14 -13.85
CA TRP A 22 -2.96 -8.36 -13.09
C TRP A 22 -4.36 -8.36 -12.47
N ASP A 23 -5.03 -9.52 -12.49
CA ASP A 23 -6.33 -9.69 -11.82
C ASP A 23 -6.13 -9.97 -10.33
N THR A 24 -6.32 -8.93 -9.51
CA THR A 24 -6.17 -9.00 -8.05
C THR A 24 -7.51 -9.13 -7.31
N ARG A 25 -8.65 -9.28 -8.02
CA ARG A 25 -10.00 -9.19 -7.43
C ARG A 25 -10.26 -10.13 -6.27
N ASN A 26 -9.50 -11.22 -6.18
CA ASN A 26 -9.69 -12.28 -5.20
C ASN A 26 -8.60 -12.33 -4.14
N VAL A 27 -7.61 -11.43 -4.23
CA VAL A 27 -6.48 -11.38 -3.31
C VAL A 27 -6.96 -10.83 -1.98
N THR A 28 -6.62 -11.55 -0.91
CA THR A 28 -6.90 -11.20 0.48
C THR A 28 -5.64 -10.80 1.24
N ASN A 29 -4.46 -11.26 0.79
CA ASN A 29 -3.18 -11.01 1.44
C ASN A 29 -2.13 -10.43 0.46
N MET A 30 -1.60 -9.26 0.77
CA MET A 30 -0.54 -8.58 0.00
C MET A 30 0.68 -8.24 0.87
N GLN A 31 0.83 -8.91 2.03
CA GLN A 31 1.91 -8.67 2.98
C GLN A 31 3.28 -8.71 2.31
N SER A 32 4.09 -7.66 2.51
CA SER A 32 5.47 -7.56 2.05
C SER A 32 5.68 -7.87 0.56
N MET A 33 4.65 -7.73 -0.29
CA MET A 33 4.71 -8.13 -1.70
C MET A 33 5.90 -7.48 -2.43
N PHE A 34 6.17 -6.20 -2.16
CA PHE A 34 7.26 -5.42 -2.74
C PHE A 34 8.29 -4.97 -1.69
N GLU A 35 8.29 -5.54 -0.48
CA GLU A 35 9.24 -5.12 0.57
C GLU A 35 10.68 -5.22 0.06
N GLY A 36 11.43 -4.11 0.07
CA GLY A 36 12.81 -4.06 -0.41
C GLY A 36 12.98 -3.87 -1.93
N CYS A 37 11.91 -3.71 -2.71
CA CYS A 37 12.00 -3.37 -4.13
C CYS A 37 12.29 -1.87 -4.30
N SER A 38 13.55 -1.47 -4.12
CA SER A 38 13.97 -0.06 -4.10
C SER A 38 13.70 0.69 -5.40
N SER A 39 13.64 -0.01 -6.53
CA SER A 39 13.43 0.55 -7.88
C SER A 39 11.98 0.53 -8.35
N PHE A 40 11.05 -0.04 -7.57
CA PHE A 40 9.65 -0.22 -7.97
C PHE A 40 8.87 1.11 -8.04
N ASP A 41 8.27 1.42 -9.20
CA ASP A 41 7.48 2.63 -9.46
C ASP A 41 6.34 2.39 -10.48
N GLN A 42 5.75 1.18 -10.49
CA GLN A 42 4.70 0.82 -11.44
C GLN A 42 3.31 1.33 -11.03
N ASP A 43 2.51 1.74 -12.02
CA ASP A 43 1.11 2.14 -11.82
C ASP A 43 0.21 0.94 -11.49
N LEU A 44 -0.29 0.91 -10.25
CA LEU A 44 -1.21 -0.11 -9.73
C LEU A 44 -2.67 0.37 -9.64
N SER A 45 -3.04 1.49 -10.26
CA SER A 45 -4.39 2.07 -10.21
C SER A 45 -5.50 1.11 -10.63
N LYS A 46 -5.20 0.19 -11.55
CA LYS A 46 -6.16 -0.80 -12.08
C LYS A 46 -6.42 -1.98 -11.15
N TRP A 47 -5.60 -2.17 -10.12
CA TRP A 47 -5.76 -3.28 -9.18
C TRP A 47 -7.06 -3.16 -8.38
N LYS A 48 -7.70 -4.30 -8.14
CA LYS A 48 -8.88 -4.43 -7.28
C LYS A 48 -8.43 -4.99 -5.93
N VAL A 49 -8.41 -4.13 -4.92
CA VAL A 49 -7.92 -4.46 -3.56
C VAL A 49 -9.03 -4.53 -2.51
N ASN A 50 -10.30 -4.46 -2.92
CA ASN A 50 -11.46 -4.44 -2.02
C ASN A 50 -11.61 -5.71 -1.17
N ASN A 51 -10.92 -6.81 -1.48
CA ASN A 51 -10.95 -8.04 -0.67
C ASN A 51 -9.70 -8.20 0.21
N VAL A 52 -8.72 -7.30 0.09
CA VAL A 52 -7.46 -7.37 0.83
C VAL A 52 -7.70 -6.97 2.29
N THR A 53 -7.22 -7.82 3.20
CA THR A 53 -7.28 -7.56 4.65
C THR A 53 -5.90 -7.25 5.24
N ASN A 54 -4.83 -7.72 4.60
CA ASN A 54 -3.45 -7.53 5.06
C ASN A 54 -2.56 -6.85 4.00
N MET A 55 -2.08 -5.64 4.30
CA MET A 55 -1.12 -4.87 3.50
C MET A 55 0.18 -4.56 4.28
N GLU A 56 0.45 -5.30 5.36
CA GLU A 56 1.65 -5.12 6.17
C GLU A 56 2.91 -5.08 5.32
N SER A 57 3.72 -4.03 5.48
CA SER A 57 5.01 -3.84 4.81
C SER A 57 4.98 -3.95 3.29
N MET A 58 3.81 -3.85 2.62
CA MET A 58 3.66 -4.12 1.19
C MET A 58 4.67 -3.37 0.32
N PHE A 59 4.95 -2.10 0.63
CA PHE A 59 5.90 -1.25 -0.08
C PHE A 59 7.10 -0.83 0.78
N LYS A 60 7.32 -1.47 1.93
CA LYS A 60 8.41 -1.08 2.85
C LYS A 60 9.76 -1.10 2.10
N ASN A 61 10.53 -0.01 2.20
CA ASN A 61 11.77 0.22 1.46
C ASN A 61 11.65 0.34 -0.07
N CYS A 62 10.45 0.57 -0.63
CA CYS A 62 10.30 1.00 -2.03
C CYS A 62 10.69 2.48 -2.15
N ILE A 63 11.99 2.73 -2.30
CA ILE A 63 12.58 4.07 -2.16
C ILE A 63 11.98 5.08 -3.14
N VAL A 64 11.73 4.65 -4.39
CA VAL A 64 11.30 5.55 -5.46
C VAL A 64 9.79 5.61 -5.69
N PHE A 65 9.03 4.70 -5.07
CA PHE A 65 7.60 4.52 -5.34
C PHE A 65 6.79 5.81 -5.10
N ASN A 66 6.22 6.34 -6.18
CA ASN A 66 5.32 7.50 -6.16
C ASN A 66 4.43 7.56 -7.42
N ASN A 67 4.19 6.43 -8.07
CA ASN A 67 3.43 6.33 -9.31
C ASN A 67 2.41 5.18 -9.21
N GLY A 68 1.19 5.45 -8.75
CA GLY A 68 0.13 4.43 -8.68
C GLY A 68 -0.87 4.67 -7.53
N LEU A 69 -1.77 3.71 -7.28
CA LEU A 69 -2.85 3.71 -6.26
C LEU A 69 -4.13 4.47 -6.61
N THR A 70 -4.05 5.53 -7.41
CA THR A 70 -5.22 6.29 -7.87
C THR A 70 -5.08 6.66 -9.34
N ASP A 71 -6.08 6.39 -10.16
CA ASP A 71 -6.26 7.18 -11.38
C ASP A 71 -7.06 8.45 -11.04
N ASN A 72 -6.73 9.58 -11.67
CA ASN A 72 -7.40 10.87 -11.42
C ASN A 72 -8.83 10.93 -11.99
N VAL A 73 -9.48 9.77 -12.22
CA VAL A 73 -10.67 9.68 -13.08
C VAL A 73 -11.80 8.85 -12.45
N THR A 74 -11.57 7.63 -11.93
CA THR A 74 -12.68 6.73 -11.55
C THR A 74 -12.38 5.57 -10.58
N MET A 75 -11.11 5.18 -10.36
CA MET A 75 -10.76 3.96 -9.62
C MET A 75 -9.62 4.20 -8.63
N ALA A 76 -9.96 4.79 -7.48
CA ALA A 76 -9.10 4.72 -6.31
C ALA A 76 -9.16 3.31 -5.70
N TRP A 77 -8.04 2.84 -5.14
CA TRP A 77 -8.02 1.67 -4.27
C TRP A 77 -9.10 1.77 -3.17
N LYS A 78 -9.90 0.72 -3.01
CA LYS A 78 -10.86 0.57 -1.91
C LYS A 78 -10.23 -0.30 -0.83
N VAL A 79 -9.80 0.32 0.26
CA VAL A 79 -9.08 -0.33 1.36
C VAL A 79 -9.96 -0.54 2.61
N ASP A 80 -11.28 -0.44 2.44
CA ASP A 80 -12.31 -0.53 3.49
C ASP A 80 -12.36 -1.88 4.22
N ASN A 81 -11.74 -2.93 3.68
CA ASN A 81 -11.58 -4.23 4.33
C ASN A 81 -10.19 -4.46 4.96
N VAL A 82 -9.25 -3.54 4.80
CA VAL A 82 -7.89 -3.70 5.34
C VAL A 82 -7.89 -3.50 6.85
N THR A 83 -7.29 -4.45 7.58
CA THR A 83 -7.16 -4.39 9.03
C THR A 83 -5.72 -4.16 9.51
N ASN A 84 -4.73 -4.41 8.66
CA ASN A 84 -3.30 -4.26 8.97
C ASN A 84 -2.57 -3.49 7.85
N MET A 85 -2.02 -2.32 8.20
CA MET A 85 -1.17 -1.46 7.35
C MET A 85 0.20 -1.19 8.00
N ASN A 86 0.62 -2.02 8.96
CA ASN A 86 1.88 -1.88 9.67
C ASN A 86 3.04 -1.72 8.68
N SER A 87 3.83 -0.67 8.84
CA SER A 87 5.01 -0.36 8.03
C SER A 87 4.79 -0.31 6.51
N MET A 88 3.55 -0.19 6.02
CA MET A 88 3.22 -0.33 4.59
C MET A 88 4.09 0.54 3.67
N PHE A 89 4.34 1.80 4.05
CA PHE A 89 5.17 2.76 3.31
C PHE A 89 6.45 3.15 4.07
N CYS A 90 6.86 2.36 5.06
CA CYS A 90 8.06 2.64 5.85
C CYS A 90 9.28 2.79 4.92
N ASN A 91 10.01 3.91 5.06
CA ASN A 91 11.19 4.27 4.27
C ASN A 91 10.93 4.43 2.75
N CYS A 92 9.69 4.66 2.31
CA CYS A 92 9.40 5.08 0.93
C CYS A 92 9.74 6.57 0.74
N LYS A 93 10.97 6.88 0.36
CA LYS A 93 11.47 8.26 0.43
C LYS A 93 10.75 9.23 -0.52
N ARG A 94 10.30 8.77 -1.69
CA ARG A 94 9.60 9.60 -2.68
C ARG A 94 8.09 9.64 -2.54
N PHE A 95 7.50 8.77 -1.72
CA PHE A 95 6.06 8.59 -1.64
C PHE A 95 5.34 9.84 -1.11
N ASN A 96 4.38 10.34 -1.91
CA ASN A 96 3.54 11.48 -1.61
C ASN A 96 2.20 11.43 -2.39
N LEU A 97 1.69 10.23 -2.68
CA LEU A 97 0.44 10.03 -3.41
C LEU A 97 -0.77 10.36 -2.51
N PRO A 98 -1.84 10.99 -3.04
CA PRO A 98 -3.01 11.36 -2.25
C PRO A 98 -3.77 10.14 -1.74
N LEU A 99 -4.03 10.10 -0.42
CA LEU A 99 -4.73 8.99 0.25
C LEU A 99 -6.01 9.45 0.98
N SER A 100 -6.47 10.68 0.76
CA SER A 100 -7.59 11.27 1.49
C SER A 100 -8.92 10.54 1.30
N THR A 101 -9.03 9.73 0.23
CA THR A 101 -10.20 8.92 -0.12
C THR A 101 -10.19 7.53 0.51
N TRP A 102 -9.11 7.13 1.20
CA TRP A 102 -9.03 5.83 1.85
C TRP A 102 -9.93 5.78 3.08
N ASP A 103 -10.83 4.81 3.12
CA ASP A 103 -11.54 4.42 4.33
C ASP A 103 -10.67 3.47 5.13
N VAL A 104 -10.10 3.98 6.22
CA VAL A 104 -9.21 3.23 7.12
C VAL A 104 -9.89 2.86 8.44
N SER A 105 -11.22 3.01 8.55
CA SER A 105 -11.98 2.81 9.78
C SER A 105 -11.88 1.40 10.38
N ARG A 106 -11.44 0.41 9.60
CA ARG A 106 -11.23 -0.98 10.05
C ARG A 106 -9.78 -1.32 10.39
N VAL A 107 -8.84 -0.41 10.16
CA VAL A 107 -7.43 -0.66 10.41
C VAL A 107 -7.16 -0.64 11.91
N THR A 108 -6.54 -1.71 12.42
CA THR A 108 -6.20 -1.83 13.85
C THR A 108 -4.70 -1.66 14.12
N ASP A 109 -3.86 -1.84 13.10
CA ASP A 109 -2.41 -1.66 13.17
C ASP A 109 -1.90 -0.77 12.02
N MET A 110 -1.35 0.39 12.39
CA MET A 110 -0.69 1.34 11.49
C MET A 110 0.72 1.70 11.97
N ALA A 111 1.30 0.89 12.87
CA ALA A 111 2.61 1.19 13.42
C ALA A 111 3.63 1.37 12.30
N LYS A 112 4.39 2.48 12.36
CA LYS A 112 5.43 2.84 11.39
C LYS A 112 4.98 2.98 9.92
N MET A 113 3.67 3.12 9.64
CA MET A 113 3.14 3.19 8.26
C MET A 113 3.92 4.18 7.37
N PHE A 114 4.27 5.36 7.91
CA PHE A 114 5.05 6.39 7.22
C PHE A 114 6.41 6.68 7.87
N PHE A 115 6.93 5.79 8.72
CA PHE A 115 8.23 5.99 9.36
C PHE A 115 9.33 6.14 8.28
N LEU A 116 10.18 7.16 8.37
CA LEU A 116 11.21 7.52 7.37
C LEU A 116 10.67 7.85 5.96
N CYS A 117 9.37 8.08 5.78
CA CYS A 117 8.76 8.52 4.52
C CYS A 117 8.95 10.04 4.33
N LYS A 118 10.14 10.45 3.88
CA LYS A 118 10.61 11.85 3.93
C LYS A 118 9.73 12.87 3.19
N ASN A 119 9.10 12.48 2.09
CA ASN A 119 8.35 13.40 1.23
C ASN A 119 6.85 13.42 1.49
N PHE A 120 6.34 12.54 2.37
CA PHE A 120 4.90 12.44 2.58
C PHE A 120 4.37 13.67 3.33
N ASN A 121 3.47 14.42 2.68
CA ASN A 121 2.82 15.61 3.26
C ASN A 121 1.32 15.69 2.98
N GLN A 122 0.70 14.58 2.56
CA GLN A 122 -0.70 14.59 2.14
C GLN A 122 -1.65 14.83 3.30
N ASN A 123 -2.78 15.49 3.01
CA ASN A 123 -3.84 15.67 3.99
C ASN A 123 -4.56 14.33 4.25
N ILE A 124 -4.44 13.85 5.48
CA ILE A 124 -5.11 12.64 5.99
C ILE A 124 -5.99 12.94 7.21
N SER A 125 -6.38 14.21 7.42
CA SER A 125 -7.24 14.60 8.55
C SER A 125 -8.65 14.01 8.51
N THR A 126 -9.05 13.44 7.36
CA THR A 126 -10.33 12.77 7.14
C THR A 126 -10.34 11.32 7.59
N TRP A 127 -9.19 10.74 7.95
CA TRP A 127 -9.09 9.35 8.36
C TRP A 127 -9.71 9.13 9.74
N ASP A 128 -10.65 8.18 9.81
CA ASP A 128 -11.11 7.63 11.08
C ASP A 128 -10.10 6.60 11.60
N VAL A 129 -9.30 7.00 12.59
CA VAL A 129 -8.29 6.15 13.24
C VAL A 129 -8.76 5.60 14.59
N SER A 130 -10.06 5.63 14.89
CA SER A 130 -10.62 5.22 16.19
C SER A 130 -10.38 3.75 16.54
N GLN A 131 -10.17 2.89 15.53
CA GLN A 131 -9.87 1.46 15.73
C GLN A 131 -8.37 1.16 15.83
N VAL A 132 -7.49 2.13 15.58
CA VAL A 132 -6.04 1.89 15.60
C VAL A 132 -5.57 1.73 17.05
N THR A 133 -5.01 0.56 17.36
CA THR A 133 -4.50 0.22 18.70
C THR A 133 -2.97 0.16 18.77
N LYS A 134 -2.30 0.17 17.62
CA LYS A 134 -0.83 0.13 17.49
C LYS A 134 -0.36 1.24 16.55
N CYS A 135 0.33 2.24 17.10
CA CYS A 135 0.73 3.46 16.39
C CYS A 135 2.25 3.79 16.46
N ILE A 136 3.09 2.92 17.03
CA ILE A 136 4.50 3.23 17.38
C ILE A 136 5.51 2.33 16.66
#